data_AF-A0A962ARM1-F1
#
_entry.id   AF-A0A962ARM1-F1
#
_cell.length_a   1.000
_cell.length_b   1.000
_cell.length_c   1.000
_cell.angle_alpha   90.00
_cell.angle_beta   90.00
_cell.angle_gamma   90.00
#
_symmetry.space_group_name_H-M   'P 1'
#
loop_
_entity.id
_entity.type
_entity.pdbx_description
1 polymer ?
#
loop_
_entity_poly.entity_id
_entity_poly.type
_entity_poly.pdbx_seq_one_letter_code
_entity_poly.pdbx_strand_id
1 'polypeptide(L)'
;MADTDKADIPNLRHLRAVCMVAETRSVSRAAERIHLSQPAITQAIDKLEARLGAALFEHGPEGMAATQAGKLFCARAATALDFLRAGAREISRAAGRGRVAPELDRLFTVAQLRALIAVSAAGNFSMAARNIGLSQPSVHRAAKELERLAGLSLFDAATHGIELTRPAQ
;
A
#
# COMPACT_ATOMS: atom_id res chain seq x y z
N MET A 1 -7.06 13.73 24.29
CA MET A 1 -6.12 12.67 23.88
C MET A 1 -6.26 12.57 22.37
N ALA A 2 -5.24 13.04 21.64
CA ALA A 2 -5.35 13.38 20.22
C ALA A 2 -5.58 12.15 19.34
N ASP A 3 -6.53 12.32 18.42
CA ASP A 3 -6.93 11.46 17.31
C ASP A 3 -5.73 11.03 16.44
N THR A 4 -4.97 10.04 16.93
CA THR A 4 -3.85 9.40 16.21
C THR A 4 -4.37 8.31 15.25
N ASP A 5 -5.66 7.99 15.32
CA ASP A 5 -6.31 6.88 14.62
C ASP A 5 -6.74 7.21 13.18
N LYS A 6 -6.72 8.50 12.80
CA LYS A 6 -6.86 8.94 11.40
C LYS A 6 -5.52 9.17 10.71
N ALA A 7 -4.51 8.36 11.03
CA ALA A 7 -3.34 8.20 10.19
C ALA A 7 -3.77 7.54 8.86
N ASP A 8 -4.32 8.34 7.95
CA ASP A 8 -4.81 7.90 6.64
C ASP A 8 -3.61 7.40 5.82
N ILE A 9 -3.21 6.13 5.97
CA ILE A 9 -1.97 5.57 5.43
C ILE A 9 -1.73 6.08 4.01
N PRO A 10 -0.56 6.70 3.71
CA PRO A 10 -0.30 7.24 2.39
C PRO A 10 -0.54 6.17 1.32
N ASN A 11 -1.16 6.57 0.21
CA ASN A 11 -1.34 5.66 -0.92
C ASN A 11 0.01 5.04 -1.30
N LEU A 12 0.06 3.72 -1.56
CA LEU A 12 1.27 3.03 -1.96
C LEU A 12 1.94 3.68 -3.19
N ARG A 13 1.16 4.35 -4.05
CA ARG A 13 1.69 5.16 -5.16
C ARG A 13 2.53 6.34 -4.68
N HIS A 14 2.14 7.02 -3.60
CA HIS A 14 2.93 8.11 -3.02
C HIS A 14 4.23 7.59 -2.42
N LEU A 15 4.20 6.43 -1.74
CA LEU A 15 5.40 5.78 -1.21
C LEU A 15 6.39 5.44 -2.33
N ARG A 16 5.90 4.88 -3.45
CA ARG A 16 6.72 4.63 -4.63
C ARG A 16 7.27 5.91 -5.25
N ALA A 17 6.45 6.96 -5.32
CA ALA A 17 6.85 8.23 -5.90
C ALA A 17 8.02 8.86 -5.13
N VAL A 18 7.95 8.90 -3.80
CA VAL A 18 9.07 9.45 -3.00
C VAL A 18 10.33 8.60 -3.09
N CYS A 19 10.22 7.26 -3.03
CA CYS A 19 11.40 6.41 -3.20
C CYS A 19 12.02 6.60 -4.59
N MET A 20 11.20 6.70 -5.64
CA MET A 20 11.68 6.92 -7.00
C MET A 20 12.35 8.29 -7.15
N VAL A 21 11.83 9.35 -6.55
CA VAL A 21 12.48 10.67 -6.58
C VAL A 21 13.81 10.67 -5.83
N ALA A 22 13.90 9.97 -4.71
CA ALA A 22 15.16 9.80 -3.99
C ALA A 22 16.21 9.04 -4.82
N GLU A 23 15.79 8.02 -5.57
CA GLU A 23 16.66 7.24 -6.47
C GLU A 23 17.10 8.04 -7.70
N THR A 24 16.19 8.75 -8.35
CA THR A 24 16.48 9.47 -9.61
C THR A 24 17.08 10.84 -9.39
N ARG A 25 16.94 11.44 -8.19
CA ARG A 25 17.26 12.84 -7.90
C ARG A 25 16.54 13.83 -8.83
N SER A 26 15.38 13.43 -9.36
CA SER A 26 14.62 14.23 -10.33
C SER A 26 13.16 13.79 -10.38
N VAL A 27 12.25 14.74 -10.17
CA VAL A 27 10.80 14.51 -10.26
C VAL A 27 10.39 14.08 -11.67
N SER A 28 10.92 14.71 -12.72
CA SER A 28 10.60 14.37 -14.11
C SER A 28 11.07 12.96 -14.47
N ARG A 29 12.32 12.59 -14.15
CA ARG A 29 12.80 11.22 -14.38
C ARG A 29 12.05 10.18 -13.55
N ALA A 30 11.63 10.53 -12.34
CA ALA A 30 10.80 9.65 -11.52
C ALA A 30 9.43 9.42 -12.17
N ALA A 31 8.79 10.49 -12.64
CA ALA A 31 7.50 10.47 -13.33
C ALA A 31 7.50 9.51 -14.52
N GLU A 32 8.53 9.59 -15.36
CA GLU A 32 8.73 8.68 -16.50
C GLU A 32 8.86 7.21 -16.05
N ARG A 33 9.67 6.93 -15.01
CA ARG A 33 9.94 5.57 -14.54
C ARG A 33 8.73 4.86 -13.91
N ILE A 34 7.83 5.60 -13.28
CA ILE A 34 6.65 5.01 -12.62
C ILE A 34 5.33 5.32 -13.35
N HIS A 35 5.42 5.85 -14.57
CA HIS A 35 4.28 6.17 -15.43
C HIS A 35 3.24 7.07 -14.74
N LEU A 36 3.71 8.09 -14.04
CA LEU A 36 2.86 9.15 -13.46
C LEU A 36 3.21 10.49 -14.10
N SER A 37 2.31 11.47 -13.96
CA SER A 37 2.63 12.84 -14.33
C SER A 37 3.49 13.49 -13.24
N GLN A 38 4.38 14.40 -13.63
CA GLN A 38 5.16 15.19 -12.67
C GLN A 38 4.27 15.94 -11.65
N PRO A 39 3.15 16.59 -12.03
CA PRO A 39 2.24 17.20 -11.06
C PRO A 39 1.66 16.21 -10.04
N ALA A 40 1.40 14.97 -10.44
CA ALA A 40 0.91 13.94 -9.52
C ALA A 40 1.98 13.54 -8.48
N ILE A 41 3.26 13.48 -8.88
CA ILE A 41 4.36 13.21 -7.95
C ILE A 41 4.59 14.38 -7.00
N THR A 42 4.63 15.62 -7.51
CA THR A 42 4.78 16.81 -6.67
C THR A 42 3.66 16.88 -5.63
N GLN A 43 2.40 16.72 -6.05
CA GLN A 43 1.27 16.72 -5.11
C GLN A 43 1.37 15.58 -4.07
N ALA A 44 1.90 14.42 -4.45
CA ALA A 44 2.12 13.31 -3.52
C ALA A 44 3.19 13.63 -2.47
N ILE A 45 4.29 14.28 -2.88
CA ILE A 45 5.36 14.75 -1.99
C ILE A 45 4.80 15.81 -1.03
N ASP A 46 4.16 16.85 -1.56
CA ASP A 46 3.63 17.96 -0.75
C ASP A 46 2.66 17.46 0.32
N LYS A 47 1.77 16.52 -0.05
CA LYS A 47 0.84 15.89 0.91
C LYS A 47 1.57 15.09 1.98
N LEU A 48 2.66 14.40 1.63
CA LEU A 48 3.44 13.64 2.59
C LEU A 48 4.20 14.59 3.54
N GLU A 49 4.85 15.61 3.00
CA GLU A 49 5.59 16.61 3.78
C GLU A 49 4.69 17.37 4.74
N ALA A 50 3.52 17.83 4.28
CA ALA A 50 2.52 18.49 5.12
C ALA A 50 2.04 17.60 6.28
N ARG A 51 1.91 16.30 6.03
CA ARG A 51 1.47 15.33 7.05
C ARG A 51 2.57 14.95 8.03
N LEU A 52 3.81 14.89 7.56
CA LEU A 52 4.98 14.57 8.39
C LEU A 52 5.49 15.81 9.15
N GLY A 53 5.07 17.01 8.74
CA GLY A 53 5.57 18.28 9.29
C GLY A 53 7.05 18.51 8.96
N ALA A 54 7.57 17.87 7.91
CA ALA A 54 8.99 17.91 7.55
C ALA A 54 9.16 17.79 6.03
N ALA A 55 10.06 18.59 5.47
CA ALA A 55 10.48 18.45 4.08
C ALA A 55 11.21 17.12 3.89
N LEU A 56 10.83 16.35 2.89
CA LEU A 56 11.46 15.10 2.47
C LEU A 56 12.54 15.36 1.43
N PHE A 57 12.39 16.41 0.63
CA PHE A 57 13.35 16.79 -0.41
C PHE A 57 13.74 18.26 -0.35
N GLU A 58 14.92 18.55 -0.87
CA GLU A 58 15.46 19.90 -1.04
C GLU A 58 16.21 20.01 -2.37
N HIS A 59 16.33 21.24 -2.89
CA HIS A 59 17.15 21.49 -4.07
C HIS A 59 18.63 21.53 -3.68
N GLY A 60 19.42 20.65 -4.28
CA GLY A 60 20.88 20.60 -4.15
C GLY A 60 21.59 20.82 -5.49
N PRO A 61 22.94 20.84 -5.47
CA PRO A 61 23.76 21.10 -6.66
C PRO A 61 23.56 20.09 -7.81
N GLU A 62 23.20 18.85 -7.47
CA GLU A 62 22.98 17.75 -8.42
C GLU A 62 21.49 17.48 -8.71
N GLY A 63 20.60 18.41 -8.33
CA GLY A 63 19.16 18.26 -8.44
C GLY A 63 18.47 18.03 -7.11
N MET A 64 17.41 17.23 -7.08
CA MET A 64 16.65 16.96 -5.84
C MET A 64 17.47 16.04 -4.92
N ALA A 65 17.67 16.48 -3.68
CA ALA A 65 18.33 15.71 -2.63
C ALA A 65 17.33 15.35 -1.54
N ALA A 66 17.42 14.15 -0.99
CA ALA A 66 16.63 13.76 0.17
C ALA A 66 17.19 14.40 1.44
N THR A 67 16.34 15.06 2.21
CA THR A 67 16.68 15.56 3.56
C THR A 67 16.94 14.39 4.51
N GLN A 68 17.33 14.67 5.76
CA GLN A 68 17.44 13.60 6.77
C GLN A 68 16.09 12.90 7.01
N ALA A 69 14.99 13.65 7.05
CA ALA A 69 13.65 13.09 7.16
C ALA A 69 13.28 12.28 5.90
N GLY A 70 13.63 12.78 4.72
CA GLY A 70 13.49 12.09 3.44
C GLY A 70 14.16 10.73 3.41
N LYS A 71 15.43 10.66 3.82
CA LYS A 71 16.21 9.41 3.89
C LYS A 71 15.56 8.39 4.82
N LEU A 72 15.18 8.83 6.03
CA LEU A 72 14.52 7.96 7.00
C LEU A 72 13.18 7.43 6.46
N PHE A 73 12.35 8.32 5.90
CA PHE A 73 11.04 7.95 5.36
C PHE A 73 11.18 6.98 4.17
N CYS A 74 12.07 7.27 3.22
CA CYS A 74 12.29 6.41 2.04
C CYS A 74 12.78 5.02 2.44
N ALA A 75 13.69 4.92 3.42
CA ALA A 75 14.15 3.62 3.91
C ALA A 75 12.99 2.78 4.48
N ARG A 76 12.12 3.38 5.30
CA ARG A 76 10.94 2.69 5.85
C ARG A 76 9.89 2.35 4.79
N ALA A 77 9.66 3.27 3.85
CA ALA A 77 8.73 3.06 2.74
C ALA A 77 9.19 1.92 1.82
N ALA A 78 10.49 1.85 1.49
CA ALA A 78 11.08 0.77 0.71
C ALA A 78 10.88 -0.58 1.41
N THR A 79 11.20 -0.68 2.71
CA THR A 79 10.97 -1.89 3.50
C THR A 79 9.50 -2.33 3.46
N ALA A 80 8.56 -1.41 3.67
CA ALA A 80 7.12 -1.74 3.63
C ALA A 80 6.68 -2.25 2.25
N LEU A 81 7.15 -1.63 1.16
CA LEU A 81 6.87 -2.08 -0.20
C LEU A 81 7.45 -3.47 -0.48
N ASP A 82 8.64 -3.77 0.03
CA ASP A 82 9.27 -5.08 -0.13
C ASP A 82 8.55 -6.19 0.65
N PHE A 83 8.04 -5.89 1.85
CA PHE A 83 7.16 -6.81 2.59
C PHE A 83 5.90 -7.15 1.78
N LEU A 84 5.23 -6.14 1.20
CA LEU A 84 4.04 -6.36 0.37
C LEU A 84 4.36 -7.19 -0.88
N ARG A 85 5.51 -6.93 -1.51
CA ARG A 85 5.99 -7.73 -2.67
C ARG A 85 6.29 -9.17 -2.28
N ALA A 86 6.87 -9.41 -1.10
CA ALA A 86 7.12 -10.77 -0.62
C ALA A 86 5.82 -11.55 -0.46
N GLY A 87 4.84 -11.00 0.25
CA GLY A 87 3.52 -11.64 0.42
C GLY A 87 2.80 -11.89 -0.91
N ALA A 88 2.82 -10.92 -1.84
CA ALA A 88 2.26 -11.11 -3.18
C ALA A 88 2.91 -12.27 -3.96
N ARG A 89 4.23 -12.46 -3.81
CA ARG A 89 4.95 -13.58 -4.42
C ARG A 89 4.58 -14.92 -3.81
N GLU A 90 4.41 -14.98 -2.48
CA GLU A 90 4.01 -16.20 -1.77
C GLU A 90 2.60 -16.65 -2.17
N ILE A 91 1.65 -15.72 -2.16
CA ILE A 91 0.27 -15.94 -2.65
C ILE A 91 0.29 -16.47 -4.08
N SER A 92 1.05 -15.84 -4.98
CA SER A 92 1.14 -16.27 -6.38
C SER A 92 1.69 -17.70 -6.53
N ARG A 93 2.71 -18.07 -5.75
CA ARG A 93 3.26 -19.43 -5.72
C ARG A 93 2.22 -20.43 -5.22
N ALA A 94 1.51 -20.11 -4.14
CA ALA A 94 0.47 -20.97 -3.58
C ALA A 94 -0.73 -21.16 -4.54
N ALA A 95 -1.04 -20.15 -5.37
CA ALA A 95 -2.07 -20.22 -6.40
C ALA A 95 -1.70 -21.12 -7.60
N GLY A 96 -0.49 -21.69 -7.65
CA GLY A 96 0.02 -22.41 -8.82
C GLY A 96 0.32 -21.51 -10.02
N ARG A 97 0.29 -20.18 -9.85
CA ARG A 97 0.62 -19.21 -10.90
C ARG A 97 2.14 -18.99 -10.86
N GLY A 98 2.88 -19.81 -11.60
CA GLY A 98 4.36 -19.76 -11.69
C GLY A 98 4.95 -18.43 -12.18
N ARG A 99 4.13 -17.43 -12.51
CA ARG A 99 4.52 -16.03 -12.70
C ARG A 99 3.67 -15.15 -11.80
N VAL A 100 4.33 -14.46 -10.89
CA VAL A 100 3.77 -13.30 -10.19
C VAL A 100 3.44 -12.28 -11.27
N ALA A 101 2.18 -11.86 -11.39
CA ALA A 101 1.86 -10.70 -12.21
C ALA A 101 2.79 -9.57 -11.70
N PRO A 102 3.69 -8.98 -12.52
CA PRO A 102 4.74 -8.05 -12.07
C PRO A 102 4.24 -6.75 -11.39
N GLU A 103 2.96 -6.70 -11.05
CA GLU A 103 2.22 -5.52 -10.65
C GLU A 103 1.21 -5.83 -9.54
N LEU A 104 1.16 -7.05 -8.99
CA LEU A 104 0.23 -7.38 -7.89
C LEU A 104 0.37 -6.43 -6.70
N ASP A 105 1.60 -6.05 -6.35
CA ASP A 105 1.86 -5.01 -5.35
C ASP A 105 1.33 -3.64 -5.78
N ARG A 106 1.32 -3.33 -7.09
CA ARG A 106 0.77 -2.10 -7.69
C ARG A 106 -0.75 -2.09 -7.76
N LEU A 107 -1.38 -3.26 -7.75
CA LEU A 107 -2.83 -3.44 -7.81
C LEU A 107 -3.48 -3.33 -6.43
N PHE A 108 -2.70 -3.51 -5.35
CA PHE A 108 -3.20 -3.33 -3.99
C PHE A 108 -3.32 -1.84 -3.63
N THR A 109 -4.51 -1.48 -3.16
CA THR A 109 -4.78 -0.22 -2.50
C THR A 109 -4.67 -0.41 -1.00
N VAL A 110 -4.37 0.68 -0.28
CA VAL A 110 -4.41 0.71 1.18
C VAL A 110 -5.76 0.23 1.72
N ALA A 111 -6.87 0.56 1.03
CA ALA A 111 -8.20 0.12 1.40
C ALA A 111 -8.37 -1.41 1.33
N GLN A 112 -7.79 -2.07 0.33
CA GLN A 112 -7.81 -3.53 0.22
C GLN A 112 -6.97 -4.20 1.31
N LEU A 113 -5.80 -3.65 1.62
CA LEU A 113 -4.97 -4.16 2.73
C LEU A 113 -5.66 -3.99 4.08
N ARG A 114 -6.28 -2.83 4.33
CA ARG A 114 -7.07 -2.58 5.55
C ARG A 114 -8.28 -3.52 5.64
N ALA A 115 -8.97 -3.76 4.53
CA ALA A 115 -10.08 -4.71 4.49
C ALA A 115 -9.61 -6.14 4.80
N LEU A 116 -8.48 -6.59 4.22
CA LEU A 116 -7.92 -7.91 4.50
C LEU A 116 -7.61 -8.09 5.99
N ILE A 117 -6.86 -7.16 6.57
CA ILE A 117 -6.46 -7.20 7.98
C ILE A 117 -7.69 -7.16 8.90
N ALA A 118 -8.65 -6.27 8.60
CA ALA A 118 -9.85 -6.12 9.42
C ALA A 118 -10.75 -7.35 9.39
N VAL A 119 -10.91 -7.98 8.22
CA VAL A 119 -11.72 -9.20 8.08
C VAL A 119 -11.04 -10.38 8.74
N SER A 120 -9.72 -10.54 8.56
CA SER A 120 -8.92 -11.55 9.25
C SER A 120 -9.03 -11.44 10.78
N ALA A 121 -8.90 -10.23 11.33
CA ALA A 121 -8.95 -10.03 12.78
C ALA A 121 -10.37 -10.18 13.37
N ALA A 122 -11.41 -9.79 12.64
CA ALA A 122 -12.78 -9.79 13.15
C ALA A 122 -13.55 -11.09 12.88
N GLY A 123 -13.09 -11.91 11.93
CA GLY A 123 -13.82 -13.10 11.46
C GLY A 123 -15.20 -12.81 10.84
N ASN A 124 -15.53 -11.55 10.62
CA ASN A 124 -16.86 -11.09 10.18
C ASN A 124 -16.77 -9.76 9.42
N PHE A 125 -17.25 -9.72 8.17
CA PHE A 125 -17.25 -8.51 7.33
C PHE A 125 -17.98 -7.31 7.95
N SER A 126 -19.10 -7.53 8.66
CA SER A 126 -19.86 -6.44 9.30
C SER A 126 -19.06 -5.80 10.44
N MET A 127 -18.42 -6.63 11.27
CA MET A 127 -17.56 -6.14 12.36
C MET A 127 -16.28 -5.49 11.83
N ALA A 128 -15.64 -6.12 10.84
CA ALA A 128 -14.47 -5.56 10.16
C ALA A 128 -14.75 -4.16 9.61
N ALA A 129 -15.88 -3.98 8.93
CA ALA A 129 -16.30 -2.70 8.35
C ALA A 129 -16.53 -1.63 9.42
N ARG A 130 -17.21 -1.99 10.52
CA ARG A 130 -17.41 -1.09 11.67
C ARG A 130 -16.06 -0.66 12.28
N ASN A 131 -15.11 -1.59 12.44
CA ASN A 131 -13.82 -1.31 13.05
C ASN A 131 -12.94 -0.36 12.22
N ILE A 132 -13.05 -0.39 10.88
CA ILE A 132 -12.25 0.49 10.00
C ILE A 132 -13.02 1.70 9.47
N GLY A 133 -14.25 1.93 9.95
CA GLY A 133 -15.08 3.07 9.58
C GLY A 133 -15.55 3.07 8.12
N LEU A 134 -15.71 1.89 7.52
CA LEU A 134 -16.20 1.72 6.15
C LEU A 134 -17.56 1.02 6.13
N SER A 135 -18.26 1.07 5.00
CA SER A 135 -19.47 0.27 4.80
C SER A 135 -19.11 -1.20 4.52
N GLN A 136 -19.91 -2.13 5.02
CA GLN A 136 -19.74 -3.57 4.76
C GLN A 136 -19.63 -3.90 3.26
N PRO A 137 -20.44 -3.31 2.34
CA PRO A 137 -20.27 -3.53 0.91
C PRO A 137 -18.91 -3.07 0.36
N SER A 138 -18.30 -2.02 0.92
CA SER A 138 -16.99 -1.54 0.50
C SER A 138 -15.88 -2.49 0.92
N VAL A 139 -15.95 -3.02 2.16
CA VAL A 139 -15.00 -4.03 2.65
C VAL A 139 -15.13 -5.32 1.85
N HIS A 140 -16.36 -5.78 1.60
CA HIS A 140 -16.60 -6.99 0.81
C HIS A 140 -16.10 -6.84 -0.64
N ARG A 141 -16.37 -5.70 -1.30
CA ARG A 141 -15.84 -5.44 -2.65
C ARG A 141 -14.31 -5.41 -2.66
N ALA A 142 -13.69 -4.78 -1.68
CA ALA A 142 -12.23 -4.73 -1.57
C ALA A 142 -11.62 -6.14 -1.40
N ALA A 143 -12.23 -6.97 -0.55
CA ALA A 143 -11.83 -8.37 -0.36
C ALA A 143 -11.99 -9.21 -1.63
N LYS A 144 -13.15 -9.13 -2.31
CA LYS A 144 -13.40 -9.88 -3.55
C LYS A 144 -12.48 -9.47 -4.69
N GLU A 145 -12.19 -8.18 -4.80
CA GLU A 145 -11.23 -7.69 -5.78
C GLU A 145 -9.81 -8.19 -5.48
N LEU A 146 -9.44 -8.28 -4.21
CA LEU A 146 -8.16 -8.83 -3.79
C LEU A 146 -8.04 -10.32 -4.15
N GLU A 147 -9.08 -11.13 -3.93
CA GLU A 147 -9.15 -12.53 -4.34
C GLU A 147 -9.05 -12.68 -5.87
N ARG A 148 -9.74 -11.81 -6.62
CA ARG A 148 -9.68 -11.80 -8.09
C ARG A 148 -8.26 -11.52 -8.60
N LEU A 149 -7.59 -10.53 -7.98
CA LEU A 149 -6.23 -10.15 -8.32
C LEU A 149 -5.23 -11.25 -7.95
N ALA A 150 -5.36 -11.80 -6.74
CA ALA A 150 -4.55 -12.91 -6.24
C ALA A 150 -4.78 -14.21 -7.03
N GLY A 151 -5.97 -14.36 -7.60
CA GLY A 151 -6.37 -15.55 -8.34
C GLY A 151 -6.64 -16.77 -7.46
N LEU A 152 -6.92 -16.55 -6.17
CA LEU A 152 -7.22 -17.57 -5.18
C LEU A 152 -8.24 -17.04 -4.14
N SER A 153 -8.97 -17.96 -3.50
CA SER A 153 -9.84 -17.61 -2.37
C SER A 153 -8.97 -17.26 -1.17
N LEU A 154 -9.14 -16.05 -0.63
CA LEU A 154 -8.43 -15.59 0.57
C LEU A 154 -9.26 -15.86 1.84
N PHE A 155 -10.57 -16.00 1.68
CA PHE A 155 -11.50 -16.20 2.78
C PHE A 155 -12.38 -17.43 2.56
N ASP A 156 -12.56 -18.26 3.59
CA ASP A 156 -13.50 -19.38 3.61
C ASP A 156 -14.64 -19.12 4.61
N ALA A 157 -15.81 -19.71 4.34
CA ALA A 157 -16.91 -19.73 5.29
C ALA A 157 -16.62 -20.76 6.39
N ALA A 158 -16.39 -20.29 7.61
CA ALA A 158 -16.17 -21.11 8.80
C ALA A 158 -17.46 -21.25 9.62
N THR A 159 -17.52 -22.25 10.50
CA THR A 159 -18.69 -22.54 11.35
C THR A 159 -19.13 -21.35 12.21
N HIS A 160 -18.21 -20.40 12.52
CA HIS A 160 -18.49 -19.18 13.28
C HIS A 160 -18.16 -17.88 12.52
N GLY A 161 -18.12 -17.89 11.19
CA GLY A 161 -17.90 -16.68 10.40
C GLY A 161 -16.98 -16.90 9.21
N ILE A 162 -15.89 -16.15 9.14
CA ILE A 162 -14.95 -16.14 8.03
C ILE A 162 -13.53 -16.34 8.56
N GLU A 163 -12.80 -17.25 7.93
CA GLU A 163 -11.39 -17.50 8.25
C GLU A 163 -10.52 -17.31 7.00
N LEU A 164 -9.23 -17.01 7.21
CA LEU A 164 -8.26 -16.96 6.13
C LEU A 164 -7.98 -18.38 5.62
N THR A 165 -7.92 -18.54 4.30
CA THR A 165 -7.47 -19.81 3.70
C THR A 165 -5.99 -20.06 4.05
N ARG A 166 -5.53 -21.32 4.02
CA ARG A 166 -4.12 -21.64 4.31
C ARG A 166 -3.09 -20.83 3.50
N PRO A 167 -3.30 -20.54 2.20
CA PRO A 167 -2.43 -19.63 1.45
C PRO A 167 -2.48 -18.15 1.86
N ALA A 168 -3.46 -17.76 2.66
CA ALA A 168 -3.76 -16.37 3.04
C ALA A 168 -3.46 -16.06 4.52
N GLN A 169 -3.10 -17.07 5.32
CA GLN A 169 -2.61 -16.96 6.70
C GLN A 169 -1.20 -16.36 6.74
#